data_AF-A0A1B4Y963-F1
#
_entry.id   AF-A0A1B4Y963-F1
#
_cell.length_a   1.000
_cell.length_b   1.000
_cell.length_c   1.000
_cell.angle_alpha   90.00
_cell.angle_beta   90.00
_cell.angle_gamma   90.00
#
_symmetry.space_group_name_H-M   'P 1'
#
loop_
_entity.id
_entity.type
_entity.pdbx_description
1 polymer ?
#
loop_
_entity_poly.entity_id
_entity_poly.type
_entity_poly.pdbx_seq_one_letter_code
_entity_poly.pdbx_strand_id
1 'polypeptide(L)'
;MNLTAGSNTSPTGPAYGPEWGRSVWPARYRCSMRAETQIANLLYRYAECIDAGDLPAAAALFEHARIRIAADGDQDGGQDTVDAAGLLKIWEALIIVYPNGTPRTKHVVSNPIIEIDPQCGIARCRSYYTVFQQVDDFPLQPIVTGRYHDRFACVDGKWRFSYRDLTLIDMVGDVSHHLRYALEPGPSTSANNRRSGP
;
A
#
# COMPACT_ATOMS: atom_id res chain seq x y z
N MET A 1 46.60 19.68 -54.52
CA MET A 1 47.34 19.46 -53.26
C MET A 1 46.35 19.00 -52.20
N ASN A 2 46.58 17.79 -51.66
CA ASN A 2 46.25 17.22 -50.34
C ASN A 2 44.86 17.42 -49.70
N LEU A 3 44.09 16.33 -49.47
CA LEU A 3 43.97 15.47 -48.24
C LEU A 3 43.14 16.18 -47.14
N THR A 4 42.14 15.61 -46.45
CA THR A 4 41.89 14.25 -45.94
C THR A 4 40.40 14.02 -45.62
N ALA A 5 40.04 12.73 -45.52
CA ALA A 5 38.75 12.16 -45.17
C ALA A 5 38.31 12.33 -43.70
N GLY A 6 37.02 12.09 -43.43
CA GLY A 6 36.45 11.83 -42.12
C GLY A 6 35.02 11.31 -42.22
N SER A 7 34.86 9.99 -42.26
CA SER A 7 33.59 9.27 -42.22
C SER A 7 32.92 9.36 -40.85
N ASN A 8 31.60 9.57 -40.80
CA ASN A 8 30.82 9.25 -39.60
C ASN A 8 29.50 8.58 -40.00
N THR A 9 29.44 7.26 -39.83
CA THR A 9 28.21 6.46 -39.91
C THR A 9 27.59 6.39 -38.53
N SER A 10 26.42 6.99 -38.35
CA SER A 10 25.57 6.76 -37.17
C SER A 10 24.53 5.66 -37.50
N PRO A 11 24.28 4.69 -36.60
CA PRO A 11 23.29 3.66 -36.84
C PRO A 11 21.87 4.19 -36.59
N THR A 12 20.96 3.84 -37.50
CA THR A 12 19.53 4.14 -37.46
C THR A 12 18.85 3.42 -36.28
N GLY A 13 18.34 4.18 -35.31
CA GLY A 13 17.34 3.67 -34.36
C GLY A 13 15.99 3.41 -35.05
N PRO A 14 15.11 2.57 -34.47
CA PRO A 14 13.85 2.25 -35.12
C PRO A 14 12.92 3.47 -35.11
N ALA A 15 12.37 3.77 -36.29
CA ALA A 15 11.36 4.79 -36.50
C ALA A 15 10.05 4.39 -35.80
N TYR A 16 9.51 5.29 -34.99
CA TYR A 16 8.16 5.17 -34.45
C TYR A 16 7.14 5.48 -35.54
N GLY A 17 6.29 4.50 -35.87
CA GLY A 17 5.09 4.65 -36.72
C GLY A 17 3.87 4.03 -36.03
N PRO A 18 2.63 4.49 -36.35
CA PRO A 18 1.47 4.35 -35.48
C PRO A 18 0.55 3.19 -35.90
N GLU A 19 0.51 2.11 -35.13
CA GLU A 19 -0.50 1.04 -35.30
C GLU A 19 -0.91 0.45 -33.93
N TRP A 20 -1.73 1.19 -33.19
CA TRP A 20 -2.40 0.65 -32.00
C TRP A 20 -3.50 -0.32 -32.45
N GLY A 21 -3.28 -1.64 -32.38
CA GLY A 21 -4.40 -2.56 -32.62
C GLY A 21 -4.20 -4.06 -32.54
N ARG A 22 -2.99 -4.63 -32.69
CA ARG A 22 -2.78 -6.08 -32.47
C ARG A 22 -1.47 -6.34 -31.75
N SER A 23 -1.54 -7.07 -30.64
CA SER A 23 -0.37 -7.60 -29.94
C SER A 23 0.39 -8.54 -30.88
N VAL A 24 1.58 -8.12 -31.30
CA VAL A 24 2.52 -8.91 -32.11
C VAL A 24 3.44 -9.80 -31.27
N TRP A 25 3.15 -9.99 -29.98
CA TRP A 25 4.02 -10.75 -29.09
C TRP A 25 3.75 -12.27 -29.16
N PRO A 26 4.76 -13.10 -29.51
CA PRO A 26 4.66 -14.56 -29.53
C PRO A 26 4.17 -15.18 -28.21
N ALA A 27 3.65 -16.42 -28.23
CA ALA A 27 3.10 -17.12 -27.04
C ALA A 27 4.06 -17.25 -25.82
N ARG A 28 5.38 -17.14 -26.05
CA ARG A 28 6.42 -17.05 -25.00
C ARG A 28 6.41 -15.73 -24.22
N TYR A 29 5.64 -14.75 -24.66
CA TYR A 29 5.35 -13.48 -23.99
C TYR A 29 3.95 -13.48 -23.36
N ARG A 30 3.52 -14.62 -22.79
CA ARG A 30 2.45 -14.57 -21.79
C ARG A 30 2.94 -13.67 -20.66
N CYS A 31 2.50 -12.41 -20.66
CA CYS A 31 2.81 -11.46 -19.61
C CYS A 31 1.98 -11.84 -18.38
N SER A 32 2.43 -12.86 -17.65
CA SER A 32 2.03 -13.01 -16.26
C SER A 32 2.52 -11.76 -15.55
N MET A 33 1.61 -11.07 -14.86
CA MET A 33 1.94 -9.88 -14.08
C MET A 33 3.09 -10.22 -13.12
N ARG A 34 4.14 -9.39 -13.11
CA ARG A 34 5.31 -9.60 -12.24
C ARG A 34 4.89 -9.56 -10.77
N ALA A 35 5.63 -10.25 -9.91
CA ALA A 35 5.33 -10.36 -8.49
C ALA A 35 5.23 -8.98 -7.81
N GLU A 36 6.15 -8.08 -8.13
CA GLU A 36 6.18 -6.71 -7.61
C GLU A 36 4.92 -5.94 -8.02
N THR A 37 4.45 -6.12 -9.25
CA THR A 37 3.20 -5.50 -9.72
C THR A 37 1.97 -6.09 -9.05
N GLN A 38 1.93 -7.41 -8.83
CA GLN A 38 0.84 -8.05 -8.09
C GLN A 38 0.78 -7.51 -6.65
N ILE A 39 1.93 -7.43 -5.97
CA ILE A 39 2.03 -6.91 -4.61
C ILE A 39 1.65 -5.42 -4.56
N ALA A 40 2.18 -4.60 -5.46
CA ALA A 40 1.82 -3.18 -5.53
C ALA A 40 0.30 -3.00 -5.74
N ASN A 41 -0.30 -3.80 -6.63
CA ASN A 41 -1.74 -3.77 -6.86
C ASN A 41 -2.55 -4.17 -5.62
N LEU A 42 -2.06 -5.07 -4.76
CA LEU A 42 -2.73 -5.37 -3.49
C LEU A 42 -2.73 -4.15 -2.55
N LEU A 43 -1.63 -3.41 -2.47
CA LEU A 43 -1.55 -2.18 -1.68
C LEU A 43 -2.55 -1.13 -2.19
N TYR A 44 -2.61 -0.95 -3.50
CA TYR A 44 -3.47 0.06 -4.12
C TYR A 44 -4.95 -0.32 -4.08
N ARG A 45 -5.28 -1.60 -4.28
CA ARG A 45 -6.67 -2.08 -4.15
C ARG A 45 -7.21 -1.91 -2.75
N TYR A 46 -6.39 -2.13 -1.73
CA TYR A 46 -6.79 -1.83 -0.36
C TYR A 46 -7.20 -0.36 -0.21
N ALA A 47 -6.38 0.57 -0.70
CA ALA A 47 -6.69 2.00 -0.68
C ALA A 47 -7.98 2.32 -1.47
N GLU A 48 -8.14 1.76 -2.67
CA GLU A 48 -9.33 1.94 -3.49
C GLU A 48 -10.61 1.45 -2.79
N CYS A 49 -10.59 0.27 -2.17
CA CYS A 49 -11.75 -0.28 -1.47
C CYS A 49 -12.15 0.59 -0.27
N ILE A 50 -11.19 1.03 0.54
CA ILE A 50 -11.47 1.91 1.68
C ILE A 50 -12.05 3.24 1.21
N ASP A 51 -11.44 3.89 0.21
CA ASP A 51 -11.90 5.18 -0.30
C ASP A 51 -13.27 5.10 -0.98
N ALA A 52 -13.60 3.96 -1.57
CA ALA A 52 -14.92 3.69 -2.14
C ALA A 52 -15.99 3.34 -1.08
N GLY A 53 -15.59 3.13 0.17
CA GLY A 53 -16.47 2.66 1.25
C GLY A 53 -16.83 1.17 1.18
N ASP A 54 -16.19 0.40 0.30
CA ASP A 54 -16.36 -1.05 0.20
C ASP A 54 -15.47 -1.76 1.24
N LEU A 55 -15.86 -1.60 2.51
CA LEU A 55 -15.17 -2.21 3.65
C LEU A 55 -15.13 -3.73 3.57
N PRO A 56 -16.19 -4.44 3.12
CA PRO A 56 -16.14 -5.89 2.91
C PRO A 56 -15.08 -6.30 1.89
N ALA A 57 -14.99 -5.62 0.74
CA ALA A 57 -13.95 -5.93 -0.25
C ALA A 57 -12.54 -5.61 0.27
N ALA A 58 -12.37 -4.51 1.02
CA ALA A 58 -11.11 -4.20 1.67
C ALA A 58 -10.69 -5.31 2.65
N ALA A 59 -11.62 -5.83 3.45
CA ALA A 59 -11.35 -6.88 4.42
C ALA A 59 -11.03 -8.22 3.75
N ALA A 60 -11.70 -8.52 2.62
CA ALA A 60 -11.45 -9.74 1.85
C ALA A 60 -10.01 -9.85 1.33
N LEU A 61 -9.32 -8.73 1.08
CA LEU A 61 -7.89 -8.76 0.73
C LEU A 61 -7.01 -9.39 1.83
N PHE A 62 -7.48 -9.37 3.07
CA PHE A 62 -6.80 -9.91 4.25
C PHE A 62 -7.33 -11.28 4.70
N GLU A 63 -8.12 -11.98 3.89
CA GLU A 63 -8.72 -13.29 4.24
C GLU A 63 -7.69 -14.29 4.83
N HIS A 64 -6.45 -14.24 4.34
CA HIS A 64 -5.37 -15.13 4.77
C HIS A 64 -4.29 -14.45 5.62
N ALA A 65 -4.57 -13.23 6.10
CA ALA A 65 -3.60 -12.44 6.86
C ALA A 65 -3.87 -12.47 8.36
N ARG A 66 -2.82 -12.16 9.12
CA ARG A 66 -2.93 -11.68 10.50
C ARG A 66 -2.73 -10.17 10.49
N ILE A 67 -3.65 -9.42 11.09
CA ILE A 67 -3.62 -7.96 11.06
C ILE A 67 -3.36 -7.46 12.46
N ARG A 68 -2.21 -6.81 12.65
CA ARG A 68 -1.90 -6.16 13.93
C ARG A 68 -2.65 -4.83 14.00
N ILE A 69 -3.40 -4.65 15.08
CA ILE A 69 -4.13 -3.43 15.41
C ILE A 69 -3.71 -2.96 16.81
N ALA A 70 -3.88 -1.67 17.11
CA ALA A 70 -3.67 -1.19 18.46
C ALA A 70 -4.88 -1.58 19.32
N ALA A 71 -4.65 -2.21 20.47
CA ALA A 71 -5.68 -2.48 21.45
C ALA A 71 -5.63 -1.42 22.57
N ASP A 72 -6.80 -1.11 23.16
CA ASP A 72 -6.86 -0.27 24.36
C ASP A 72 -5.99 -0.87 25.46
N GLY A 73 -5.00 -0.10 25.93
CA GLY A 73 -4.09 -0.53 27.00
C GLY A 73 -2.87 -1.33 26.55
N ASP A 74 -2.50 -1.31 25.26
CA ASP A 74 -1.22 -1.86 24.78
C ASP A 74 -0.02 -1.02 25.26
N GLN A 75 0.24 -1.05 26.58
CA GLN A 75 1.41 -0.46 27.21
C GLN A 75 2.61 -1.42 27.23
N ASP A 76 2.40 -2.71 26.91
CA ASP A 76 3.39 -3.78 27.07
C ASP A 76 3.79 -4.50 25.75
N GLY A 77 3.36 -3.99 24.58
CA GLY A 77 3.84 -4.50 23.29
C GLY A 77 3.21 -5.83 22.88
N GLY A 78 1.92 -6.02 23.19
CA GLY A 78 1.11 -7.12 22.73
C GLY A 78 1.15 -7.25 21.21
N GLN A 79 1.24 -8.49 20.73
CA GLN A 79 1.13 -8.84 19.30
C GLN A 79 -0.31 -9.23 18.96
N ASP A 80 -1.30 -8.52 19.51
CA ASP A 80 -2.68 -8.87 19.24
C ASP A 80 -2.98 -8.64 17.76
N THR A 81 -3.44 -9.71 17.13
CA THR A 81 -3.83 -9.69 15.72
C THR A 81 -5.27 -10.13 15.60
N VAL A 82 -5.97 -9.47 14.69
CA VAL A 82 -7.30 -9.89 14.25
C VAL A 82 -7.20 -10.57 12.89
N ASP A 83 -8.24 -11.32 12.53
CA ASP A 83 -8.46 -11.80 11.18
C ASP A 83 -9.28 -10.79 10.36
N ALA A 84 -9.55 -11.11 9.09
CA ALA A 84 -10.34 -10.26 8.19
C ALA A 84 -11.75 -9.95 8.72
N ALA A 85 -12.41 -10.91 9.39
CA ALA A 85 -13.76 -10.73 9.90
C ALA A 85 -13.77 -9.81 11.13
N GLY A 86 -12.78 -9.95 12.02
CA GLY A 86 -12.56 -9.03 13.14
C GLY A 86 -12.24 -7.62 12.64
N LEU A 87 -11.38 -7.50 11.63
CA LEU A 87 -11.02 -6.21 11.03
C LEU A 87 -12.22 -5.51 10.39
N LEU A 88 -13.07 -6.25 9.66
CA LEU A 88 -14.29 -5.69 9.07
C LEU A 88 -15.22 -5.11 10.14
N LYS A 89 -15.48 -5.86 11.22
CA LYS A 89 -16.32 -5.39 12.34
C LYS A 89 -15.78 -4.10 12.96
N ILE A 90 -14.45 -4.01 13.11
CA ILE A 90 -13.79 -2.81 13.62
C ILE A 90 -14.02 -1.64 12.66
N TRP A 91 -13.78 -1.82 11.36
CA TRP A 91 -14.01 -0.76 10.38
C TRP A 91 -15.46 -0.31 10.30
N GLU A 92 -16.42 -1.23 10.30
CA GLU A 92 -17.85 -0.89 10.31
C GLU A 92 -18.24 -0.08 11.56
N ALA A 93 -17.69 -0.43 12.71
CA ALA A 93 -17.90 0.29 13.96
C ALA A 93 -17.24 1.67 13.97
N LEU A 94 -16.05 1.83 13.38
CA LEU A 94 -15.24 3.03 13.50
C LEU A 94 -15.35 4.02 12.35
N ILE A 95 -15.41 3.55 11.09
CA ILE A 95 -15.34 4.40 9.91
C ILE A 95 -16.70 5.07 9.66
N ILE A 96 -16.67 6.38 9.49
CA ILE A 96 -17.82 7.18 9.08
C ILE A 96 -17.96 7.07 7.56
N VAL A 97 -19.11 6.59 7.09
CA VAL A 97 -19.48 6.52 5.68
C VAL A 97 -20.59 7.54 5.42
N TYR A 98 -20.38 8.41 4.43
CA TYR A 98 -21.28 9.50 4.07
C TYR A 98 -22.39 9.04 3.13
N PRO A 99 -23.45 9.85 2.91
CA PRO A 99 -24.60 9.46 2.06
C PRO A 99 -24.22 9.06 0.61
N ASN A 100 -23.07 9.50 0.11
CA ASN A 100 -22.55 9.10 -1.20
C ASN A 100 -21.87 7.72 -1.20
N GLY A 101 -21.88 7.00 -0.08
CA GLY A 101 -21.30 5.67 0.08
C GLY A 101 -19.81 5.64 0.43
N THR A 102 -19.14 6.80 0.50
CA THR A 102 -17.68 6.85 0.74
C THR A 102 -17.34 7.42 2.13
N PRO A 103 -16.16 7.13 2.69
CA PRO A 103 -15.64 7.86 3.86
C PRO A 103 -15.12 9.27 3.53
N ARG A 104 -15.24 9.69 2.26
CA ARG A 104 -14.73 10.96 1.73
C ARG A 104 -13.20 11.11 1.91
N THR A 105 -12.48 9.99 1.96
CA THR A 105 -11.02 9.94 2.07
C THR A 105 -10.33 9.73 0.74
N LYS A 106 -9.03 10.01 0.73
CA LYS A 106 -8.10 9.57 -0.31
C LYS A 106 -6.84 9.00 0.34
N HIS A 107 -6.65 7.69 0.21
CA HIS A 107 -5.45 6.99 0.64
C HIS A 107 -4.38 7.08 -0.46
N VAL A 108 -3.25 7.72 -0.15
CA VAL A 108 -2.07 7.76 -0.99
C VAL A 108 -1.03 6.83 -0.40
N VAL A 109 -0.85 5.67 -1.03
CA VAL A 109 0.22 4.72 -0.69
C VAL A 109 1.46 5.05 -1.53
N SER A 110 2.56 5.38 -0.88
CA SER A 110 3.78 5.85 -1.52
C SER A 110 5.02 5.04 -1.12
N ASN A 111 6.05 5.14 -1.97
CA ASN A 111 7.38 4.57 -1.80
C ASN A 111 7.39 3.09 -1.35
N PRO A 112 6.67 2.18 -2.04
CA PRO A 112 6.73 0.76 -1.72
C PRO A 112 8.15 0.23 -1.96
N ILE A 113 8.75 -0.33 -0.92
CA ILE A 113 10.02 -1.07 -0.96
C ILE A 113 9.65 -2.55 -0.85
N ILE A 114 9.70 -3.25 -1.98
CA ILE A 114 9.25 -4.64 -2.13
C ILE A 114 10.48 -5.55 -2.19
N GLU A 115 10.59 -6.46 -1.23
CA GLU A 115 11.65 -7.46 -1.13
C GLU A 115 11.03 -8.85 -1.28
N ILE A 116 11.37 -9.56 -2.36
CA ILE A 116 10.80 -10.87 -2.69
C ILE A 116 11.87 -11.93 -2.50
N ASP A 117 11.52 -13.00 -1.78
CA ASP A 117 12.25 -14.25 -1.78
C ASP A 117 11.53 -15.23 -2.74
N PRO A 118 12.04 -15.40 -3.97
CA PRO A 118 11.38 -16.20 -4.99
C PRO A 118 11.49 -17.70 -4.72
N GLN A 119 12.44 -18.15 -3.88
CA GLN A 119 12.60 -19.57 -3.55
C GLN A 119 11.59 -20.01 -2.51
N CYS A 120 11.27 -19.13 -1.57
CA CYS A 120 10.34 -19.40 -0.49
C CYS A 120 8.90 -18.97 -0.80
N GLY A 121 8.66 -18.22 -1.89
CA GLY A 121 7.34 -17.72 -2.23
C GLY A 121 6.81 -16.72 -1.21
N ILE A 122 7.69 -15.92 -0.61
CA ILE A 122 7.34 -14.90 0.39
C ILE A 122 7.87 -13.54 -0.04
N ALA A 123 7.21 -12.47 0.43
CA ALA A 123 7.69 -11.12 0.21
C ALA A 123 7.41 -10.25 1.43
N ARG A 124 8.20 -9.19 1.57
CA ARG A 124 7.99 -8.12 2.55
C ARG A 124 7.83 -6.81 1.79
N CYS A 125 6.95 -5.95 2.28
CA CYS A 125 6.83 -4.59 1.75
C CYS A 125 6.80 -3.59 2.89
N ARG A 126 7.56 -2.52 2.73
CA ARG A 126 7.41 -1.30 3.53
C ARG A 126 6.89 -0.20 2.63
N SER A 127 5.88 0.53 3.06
CA SER A 127 5.34 1.68 2.33
C SER A 127 4.91 2.76 3.29
N TYR A 128 4.80 4.00 2.81
CA TYR A 128 4.16 5.08 3.53
C TYR A 128 2.70 5.19 3.09
N TYR A 129 1.86 5.71 3.98
CA TYR A 129 0.52 6.13 3.62
C TYR A 129 0.27 7.56 4.10
N THR A 130 -0.54 8.27 3.33
CA THR A 130 -1.16 9.55 3.72
C THR A 130 -2.63 9.47 3.39
N VAL A 131 -3.48 9.74 4.38
CA VAL A 131 -4.92 9.83 4.20
C VAL A 131 -5.30 11.29 4.15
N PHE A 132 -5.86 11.72 3.03
CA PHE A 132 -6.50 13.02 2.91
C PHE A 132 -8.01 12.88 3.12
N GLN A 133 -8.67 13.92 3.59
CA GLN A 133 -10.13 13.96 3.65
C GLN A 133 -10.66 15.34 3.25
N GLN A 134 -11.84 15.36 2.65
CA GLN A 134 -12.61 16.59 2.41
C GLN A 134 -14.11 16.32 2.51
N VAL A 135 -14.80 17.06 3.36
CA VAL A 135 -16.27 17.14 3.43
C VAL A 135 -16.72 18.60 3.36
N ASP A 136 -18.03 18.88 3.36
CA ASP A 136 -18.55 20.23 3.06
C ASP A 136 -17.97 21.33 3.96
N ASP A 137 -17.91 21.08 5.27
CA ASP A 137 -17.37 22.02 6.27
C ASP A 137 -15.92 21.71 6.68
N PHE A 138 -15.20 20.89 5.90
CA PHE A 138 -13.83 20.47 6.20
C PHE A 138 -12.93 20.49 4.95
N PRO A 139 -11.96 21.40 4.84
CA PRO A 139 -11.14 21.54 3.64
C PRO A 139 -10.27 20.31 3.40
N LEU A 140 -9.85 20.11 2.14
CA LEU A 140 -8.94 19.03 1.78
C LEU A 140 -7.62 19.16 2.54
N GLN A 141 -7.35 18.21 3.44
CA GLN A 141 -6.12 18.18 4.23
C GLN A 141 -5.72 16.74 4.61
N PRO A 142 -4.44 16.49 4.94
CA PRO A 142 -4.02 15.22 5.52
C PRO A 142 -4.60 15.07 6.91
N ILE A 143 -5.22 13.92 7.18
CA ILE A 143 -5.80 13.60 8.49
C ILE A 143 -4.99 12.53 9.23
N VAL A 144 -4.26 11.66 8.51
CA VAL A 144 -3.34 10.67 9.09
C VAL A 144 -2.18 10.41 8.14
N THR A 145 -0.99 10.23 8.69
CA THR A 145 0.15 9.66 7.97
C THR A 145 0.78 8.53 8.77
N GLY A 146 1.36 7.58 8.07
CA GLY A 146 2.08 6.50 8.72
C GLY A 146 2.75 5.57 7.73
N ARG A 147 2.94 4.34 8.17
CA ARG A 147 3.62 3.29 7.42
C ARG A 147 2.80 2.00 7.42
N TYR A 148 2.96 1.21 6.37
CA TYR A 148 2.57 -0.20 6.39
C TYR A 148 3.81 -1.07 6.36
N HIS A 149 3.85 -2.03 7.28
CA HIS A 149 4.78 -3.14 7.25
C HIS A 149 3.99 -4.41 6.93
N ASP A 150 4.15 -4.88 5.70
CA ASP A 150 3.37 -5.98 5.14
C ASP A 150 4.24 -7.21 4.90
N ARG A 151 3.61 -8.37 4.99
CA ARG A 151 4.15 -9.63 4.50
C ARG A 151 3.16 -10.28 3.55
N PHE A 152 3.70 -10.96 2.55
CA PHE A 152 2.93 -11.64 1.51
C PHE A 152 3.40 -13.08 1.36
N ALA A 153 2.48 -13.92 0.90
CA ALA A 153 2.77 -15.28 0.47
C ALA A 153 2.25 -15.48 -0.97
N CYS A 154 2.98 -16.27 -1.74
CA CYS A 154 2.58 -16.73 -3.06
C CYS A 154 1.98 -18.13 -2.94
N VAL A 155 0.72 -18.28 -3.32
CA VAL A 155 0.02 -19.58 -3.35
C VAL A 155 -0.57 -19.77 -4.74
N ASP A 156 -0.27 -20.89 -5.37
CA ASP A 156 -0.68 -21.22 -6.74
C ASP A 156 -0.37 -20.11 -7.76
N GLY A 157 0.80 -19.48 -7.59
CA GLY A 157 1.28 -18.39 -8.46
C GLY A 157 0.60 -17.03 -8.23
N LYS A 158 -0.22 -16.89 -7.19
CA LYS A 158 -0.91 -15.64 -6.82
C LYS A 158 -0.39 -15.10 -5.50
N TRP A 159 -0.01 -13.82 -5.49
CA TRP A 159 0.37 -13.14 -4.26
C TRP A 159 -0.86 -12.71 -3.46
N ARG A 160 -0.78 -12.85 -2.14
CA ARG A 160 -1.81 -12.44 -1.18
C ARG A 160 -1.17 -11.89 0.10
N PHE A 161 -1.87 -11.04 0.83
CA PHE A 161 -1.45 -10.63 2.17
C PHE A 161 -1.37 -11.85 3.09
N SER A 162 -0.30 -11.93 3.89
CA SER A 162 -0.17 -12.87 5.01
C SER A 162 -0.04 -12.15 6.35
N TYR A 163 0.35 -10.88 6.34
CA TYR A 163 0.37 -10.02 7.52
C TYR A 163 0.31 -8.54 7.12
N ARG A 164 -0.31 -7.72 7.97
CA ARG A 164 -0.23 -6.26 7.93
C ARG A 164 -0.12 -5.69 9.35
N ASP A 165 0.73 -4.69 9.52
CA ASP A 165 0.77 -3.85 10.73
C ASP A 165 0.04 -2.53 10.49
N LEU A 166 -1.09 -2.31 11.19
CA LEU A 166 -1.85 -1.06 11.15
C LEU A 166 -1.50 -0.12 12.32
N THR A 167 -0.58 -0.51 13.22
CA THR A 167 -0.23 0.29 14.41
C THR A 167 0.80 1.39 14.14
N LEU A 168 1.42 1.37 12.95
CA LEU A 168 2.48 2.29 12.55
C LEU A 168 1.91 3.62 12.05
N ILE A 169 1.30 4.36 12.98
CA ILE A 169 0.77 5.71 12.78
C ILE A 169 1.84 6.70 13.22
N ASP A 170 2.27 7.58 12.31
CA ASP A 170 3.36 8.53 12.59
C ASP A 170 2.82 9.91 12.98
N MET A 171 1.78 10.41 12.30
CA MET A 171 1.16 11.71 12.59
C MET A 171 -0.36 11.63 12.42
N VAL A 172 -1.09 12.26 13.34
CA VAL A 172 -2.56 12.33 13.35
C VAL A 172 -2.99 13.80 13.33
N GLY A 173 -3.84 14.16 12.37
CA GLY A 173 -4.55 15.44 12.30
C GLY A 173 -5.98 15.31 12.83
N ASP A 174 -6.89 16.14 12.35
CA ASP A 174 -8.31 16.00 12.72
C ASP A 174 -8.96 14.83 11.98
N VAL A 175 -9.21 13.74 12.70
CA VAL A 175 -9.88 12.53 12.19
C VAL A 175 -11.36 12.45 12.56
N SER A 176 -11.92 13.46 13.21
CA SER A 176 -13.30 13.42 13.75
C SER A 176 -14.37 13.26 12.65
N HIS A 177 -14.06 13.66 11.42
CA HIS A 177 -14.90 13.46 10.25
C HIS A 177 -14.69 12.08 9.58
N HIS A 178 -13.71 11.29 10.00
CA HIS A 178 -13.41 9.98 9.43
C HIS A 178 -13.69 8.83 10.39
N LEU A 179 -13.33 8.99 11.66
CA LEU A 179 -13.41 7.96 12.70
C LEU A 179 -14.34 8.41 13.83
N ARG A 180 -15.14 7.47 14.36
CA ARG A 180 -16.02 7.70 15.52
C ARG A 180 -15.26 7.81 16.85
N TYR A 181 -13.96 7.50 16.87
CA TYR A 181 -13.10 7.56 18.04
C TYR A 181 -11.79 8.27 17.71
N ALA A 182 -11.15 8.84 18.74
CA ALA A 182 -9.84 9.44 18.61
C ALA A 182 -8.79 8.40 18.20
N LEU A 183 -7.82 8.83 17.40
CA LEU A 183 -6.67 8.05 17.00
C LEU A 183 -5.43 8.70 17.60
N GLU A 184 -4.58 7.91 18.23
CA GLU A 184 -3.30 8.39 18.78
C GLU A 184 -2.13 7.92 17.91
N PRO A 185 -1.06 8.72 17.79
CA PRO A 185 0.18 8.25 17.16
C PRO A 185 0.73 7.01 17.87
N GLY A 186 1.32 6.10 17.11
CA GLY A 186 2.02 4.95 17.67
C GLY A 186 3.26 5.38 18.47
N PRO A 187 3.79 4.53 19.37
CA PRO A 187 4.98 4.85 20.14
C PRO A 187 6.16 5.15 19.20
N SER A 188 6.80 6.31 19.40
CA SER A 188 7.93 6.70 18.57
C SER A 188 9.10 5.71 18.75
N THR A 189 9.53 5.04 17.69
CA THR A 189 10.70 4.15 17.71
C THR A 189 12.02 4.87 17.99
N SER A 190 12.02 6.20 18.09
CA SER A 190 13.20 7.04 18.32
C SER A 190 13.67 7.12 19.79
N ALA A 191 12.91 6.58 20.75
CA ALA A 191 13.30 6.62 22.17
C ALA A 191 14.29 5.50 22.56
N ASN A 192 14.35 4.37 21.84
CA ASN A 192 15.13 3.20 22.26
C ASN A 192 16.60 3.20 21.82
N ASN A 193 17.06 4.18 21.05
CA ASN A 193 18.45 4.23 20.54
C ASN A 193 19.35 5.24 21.27
N ARG A 194 18.91 5.76 22.43
CA ARG A 194 19.70 6.69 23.28
C ARG A 194 20.17 6.10 24.61
N ARG A 195 20.13 4.77 24.76
CA ARG A 195 20.73 4.06 25.90
C ARG A 195 21.60 2.89 25.44
N SER A 196 22.56 3.14 24.56
CA SER A 196 23.71 2.25 24.40
C SER A 196 24.89 3.02 23.84
N GLY A 197 25.83 3.37 24.72
CA GLY A 197 27.20 3.67 24.35
C GLY A 197 27.82 4.86 25.09
N PRO A 198 29.14 4.81 25.30
CA PRO A 198 29.92 3.74 25.93
C PRO A 198 30.00 3.89 27.46
#